data_AF-A0A917W1D6-F1
#
_entry.id   AF-A0A917W1D6-F1
#
_cell.length_a   1.000
_cell.length_b   1.000
_cell.length_c   1.000
_cell.angle_alpha   90.00
_cell.angle_beta   90.00
_cell.angle_gamma   90.00
#
_symmetry.space_group_name_H-M   'P 1'
#
loop_
_entity.id
_entity.type
_entity.pdbx_description
1 polymer ?
#
loop_
_entity_poly.entity_id
_entity_poly.type
_entity_poly.pdbx_seq_one_letter_code
_entity_poly.pdbx_strand_id
1 'polypeptide(L)'
;MKEILSSDTWSSDVVCGATNRNPEWKYKVKVCTRTVYDYIDRGFLKVKNLDLPNKLRYRSKKSGHCPNIKYLGDSIDNRPTEVQKRKQFGHWEIDTVVGKKSREDDVLLTLVERKTRDTISKKIDGKDPDSVDYAIK
;
A
#
# COMPACT_ATOMS: atom_id res chain seq x y z
N MET A 1 38.64 24.60 5.35
CA MET A 1 37.64 23.52 5.40
C MET A 1 37.88 22.61 6.58
N LYS A 2 39.10 22.06 6.78
CA LYS A 2 39.42 21.25 7.98
C LYS A 2 39.10 21.97 9.30
N GLU A 3 39.31 23.28 9.38
CA GLU A 3 39.07 24.09 10.58
C GLU A 3 37.57 24.38 10.81
N ILE A 4 36.86 24.80 9.75
CA ILE A 4 35.42 25.17 9.77
C ILE A 4 34.51 23.97 10.11
N LEU A 5 34.90 22.77 9.68
CA LEU A 5 34.13 21.55 9.90
C LEU A 5 34.43 20.87 11.25
N SER A 6 35.45 21.35 11.99
CA SER A 6 35.91 20.73 13.24
C SER A 6 35.33 21.35 14.49
N SER A 7 34.79 22.59 14.43
CA SER A 7 34.26 23.32 15.59
C SER A 7 32.74 23.23 15.71
N ASP A 8 32.02 23.13 14.59
CA ASP A 8 30.57 23.31 14.58
C ASP A 8 29.86 22.18 13.83
N THR A 9 28.73 21.73 14.36
CA THR A 9 27.82 20.72 13.81
C THR A 9 27.06 21.22 12.57
N TRP A 10 27.75 21.90 11.65
CA TRP A 10 27.17 22.46 10.44
C TRP A 10 26.97 21.38 9.38
N SER A 11 25.84 21.45 8.67
CA SER A 11 25.63 20.63 7.46
C SER A 11 26.66 21.00 6.38
N SER A 12 27.05 20.04 5.54
CA SER A 12 27.98 20.27 4.43
C SER A 12 27.51 21.39 3.48
N ASP A 13 26.20 21.53 3.27
CA ASP A 13 25.61 22.62 2.48
C ASP A 13 25.84 23.99 3.10
N VAL A 14 25.74 24.07 4.43
CA VAL A 14 25.97 25.30 5.20
C VAL A 14 27.44 25.69 5.11
N VAL A 15 28.35 24.71 5.18
CA VAL A 15 29.80 24.93 5.03
C VAL A 15 30.14 25.43 3.62
N CYS A 16 29.62 24.80 2.57
CA CYS A 16 29.79 25.28 1.20
C CYS A 16 29.25 26.71 1.04
N GLY A 17 28.05 27.00 1.57
CA GLY A 17 27.45 28.33 1.54
C GLY A 17 28.23 29.38 2.34
N ALA A 18 28.84 29.00 3.48
CA ALA A 18 29.67 29.87 4.29
C ALA A 18 31.01 30.19 3.62
N THR A 19 31.67 29.19 3.03
CA THR A 19 32.92 29.41 2.28
C THR A 19 32.72 30.32 1.07
N ASN A 20 31.55 30.32 0.44
CA ASN A 20 31.23 31.23 -0.65
C ASN A 20 31.04 32.69 -0.21
N ARG A 21 30.63 32.91 1.04
CA ARG A 21 30.38 34.25 1.61
C ARG A 21 31.60 34.84 2.31
N ASN A 22 32.56 34.01 2.72
CA ASN A 22 33.76 34.46 3.42
C ASN A 22 34.81 35.06 2.44
N PRO A 23 35.24 36.33 2.62
CA PRO A 23 36.25 36.97 1.78
C PRO A 23 37.60 36.22 1.72
N GLU A 24 37.99 35.52 2.79
CA GLU A 24 39.25 34.75 2.86
C GLU A 24 39.27 33.53 1.92
N TRP A 25 38.09 33.09 1.48
CA TRP A 25 37.91 31.94 0.59
C TRP A 25 37.65 32.36 -0.87
N LYS A 26 37.69 33.68 -1.17
CA LYS A 26 37.42 34.23 -2.50
C LYS A 26 38.37 33.69 -3.57
N TYR A 27 39.63 33.48 -3.22
CA TYR A 27 40.69 33.01 -4.13
C TYR A 27 41.06 31.53 -3.92
N LYS A 28 40.33 30.82 -3.06
CA LYS A 28 40.56 29.38 -2.79
C LYS A 28 39.64 28.52 -3.67
N VAL A 29 40.04 27.28 -3.88
CA VAL A 29 39.22 26.30 -4.62
C VAL A 29 37.90 26.05 -3.89
N LYS A 30 36.80 26.26 -4.61
CA LYS A 30 35.44 25.99 -4.14
C LYS A 30 35.08 24.55 -4.47
N VAL A 31 34.43 23.87 -3.53
CA VAL A 31 33.95 22.50 -3.71
C VAL A 31 32.42 22.48 -3.57
N CYS A 32 31.76 21.60 -4.32
CA CYS A 32 30.32 21.38 -4.16
C CYS A 32 30.04 20.47 -2.96
N THR A 33 28.80 20.52 -2.45
CA THR A 33 28.36 19.72 -1.29
C THR A 33 28.66 18.23 -1.48
N ARG A 34 28.46 17.71 -2.70
CA ARG A 34 28.74 16.31 -3.03
C ARG A 34 30.20 15.94 -2.78
N THR A 35 31.13 16.78 -3.24
CA THR A 35 32.58 16.55 -3.03
C THR A 35 32.94 16.58 -1.55
N VAL A 36 32.29 17.43 -0.74
CA VAL A 36 32.48 17.42 0.72
C VAL A 36 32.03 16.10 1.33
N TYR A 37 30.84 15.60 0.97
CA TYR A 37 30.36 14.30 1.43
C TYR A 37 31.30 13.16 0.98
N ASP A 38 31.76 13.17 -0.26
CA ASP A 38 32.71 12.17 -0.78
C ASP A 38 34.03 12.18 0.00
N TYR A 39 34.53 13.35 0.40
CA TYR A 39 35.74 13.47 1.22
C TYR A 39 35.54 12.98 2.66
N ILE A 40 34.34 13.14 3.22
CA ILE A 40 33.97 12.60 4.54
C ILE A 40 33.89 11.06 4.44
N ASP A 41 33.23 10.53 3.41
CA ASP A 41 33.10 9.08 3.23
C ASP A 41 34.43 8.38 2.96
N ARG A 42 35.37 9.05 2.28
CA ARG A 42 36.74 8.57 2.06
C ARG A 42 37.67 8.83 3.25
N GLY A 43 37.22 9.52 4.30
CA GLY A 43 38.01 9.80 5.51
C GLY A 43 39.11 10.87 5.34
N PHE A 44 39.07 11.68 4.28
CA PHE A 44 40.05 12.75 4.06
C PHE A 44 39.85 13.95 5.00
N LEU A 45 38.67 14.04 5.62
CA LEU A 45 38.31 15.04 6.62
C LEU A 45 38.22 14.37 8.00
N LYS A 46 38.60 15.10 9.06
CA LYS A 46 38.54 14.62 10.46
C LYS A 46 37.11 14.58 11.03
N VAL A 47 36.09 14.58 10.18
CA VAL A 47 34.67 14.57 10.55
C VAL A 47 34.13 13.18 10.28
N LYS A 48 33.36 12.62 11.22
CA LYS A 48 32.70 11.33 11.03
C LYS A 48 31.28 11.54 10.54
N ASN A 49 30.72 10.54 9.85
CA ASN A 49 29.31 10.55 9.44
C ASN A 49 28.32 10.72 10.62
N LEU A 50 28.76 10.40 11.85
CA LEU A 50 28.02 10.61 13.10
C LEU A 50 27.88 12.08 13.48
N ASP A 51 28.83 12.92 13.07
CA ASP A 51 28.85 14.35 13.40
C ASP A 51 27.94 15.16 12.46
N LEU A 52 27.35 14.52 11.44
CA LEU A 52 26.51 15.17 10.43
C LEU A 52 25.01 15.03 10.76
N PRO A 53 24.28 16.14 10.98
CA PRO A 53 22.91 16.11 11.49
C PRO A 53 21.89 15.44 10.56
N ASN A 54 22.16 15.39 9.25
CA ASN A 54 21.20 14.92 8.24
C ASN A 54 21.57 13.58 7.58
N LYS A 55 22.75 13.01 7.85
CA LYS A 55 23.21 11.80 7.14
C LYS A 55 22.65 10.50 7.72
N LEU A 56 22.38 10.48 9.02
CA LEU A 56 21.88 9.30 9.73
C LEU A 56 20.36 9.26 9.91
N ARG A 57 19.61 10.26 9.40
CA ARG A 57 18.15 10.23 9.52
C ARG A 57 17.55 9.17 8.61
N TYR A 58 16.89 8.20 9.22
CA TYR A 58 16.11 7.19 8.50
C TYR A 58 14.96 7.86 7.73
N ARG A 59 14.79 7.55 6.44
CA ARG A 59 13.61 7.99 5.69
C ARG A 59 12.37 7.40 6.35
N SER A 60 11.50 8.24 6.91
CA SER A 60 10.17 7.81 7.35
C SER A 60 9.42 7.25 6.15
N LYS A 61 8.96 6.00 6.23
CA LYS A 61 8.09 5.42 5.19
C LYS A 61 6.85 6.29 5.08
N LYS A 62 6.55 6.81 3.88
CA LYS A 62 5.27 7.47 3.64
C LYS A 62 4.18 6.41 3.83
N SER A 63 3.18 6.67 4.68
CA SER A 63 2.01 5.81 4.79
C SER A 63 1.20 5.94 3.50
N GLY A 64 1.44 5.06 2.53
CA GLY A 64 0.57 4.94 1.37
C GLY A 64 -0.73 4.30 1.80
N HIS A 65 -1.82 5.07 1.87
CA HIS A 65 -3.15 4.48 1.88
C HIS A 65 -3.44 4.02 0.46
N CYS A 66 -3.30 2.73 0.19
CA CYS A 66 -3.86 2.12 -1.01
C CYS A 66 -5.32 1.77 -0.68
N PRO A 67 -6.32 2.50 -1.18
CA PRO A 67 -7.70 2.06 -1.04
C PRO A 67 -7.84 0.76 -1.84
N ASN A 68 -8.12 -0.34 -1.14
CA ASN A 68 -8.40 -1.61 -1.77
C ASN A 68 -9.84 -1.54 -2.34
N ILE A 69 -9.99 -0.94 -3.53
CA ILE A 69 -11.29 -0.74 -4.17
C ILE A 69 -11.80 -2.09 -4.64
N LYS A 70 -12.78 -2.66 -3.92
CA LYS A 70 -13.50 -3.86 -4.35
C LYS A 70 -14.68 -3.44 -5.21
N TYR A 71 -14.78 -3.99 -6.43
CA TYR A 71 -15.99 -3.88 -7.25
C TYR A 71 -16.99 -4.92 -6.75
N LEU A 72 -18.02 -4.46 -6.01
CA LEU A 72 -19.02 -5.32 -5.35
C LEU A 72 -20.22 -5.67 -6.27
N GLY A 73 -20.24 -5.16 -7.50
CA GLY A 73 -21.39 -5.28 -8.41
C GLY A 73 -22.56 -4.39 -8.01
N ASP A 74 -23.70 -4.56 -8.71
CA ASP A 74 -24.93 -3.83 -8.43
C ASP A 74 -25.64 -4.39 -7.19
N SER A 75 -26.16 -3.50 -6.33
CA SER A 75 -26.96 -3.92 -5.17
C SER A 75 -28.23 -4.64 -5.60
N ILE A 76 -28.66 -5.61 -4.79
CA ILE A 76 -29.94 -6.31 -4.92
C ILE A 76 -31.12 -5.33 -4.93
N ASP A 77 -31.00 -4.23 -4.20
CA ASP A 77 -32.03 -3.19 -4.11
C ASP A 77 -32.23 -2.44 -5.44
N ASN A 78 -31.22 -2.41 -6.31
CA ASN A 78 -31.25 -1.70 -7.58
C ASN A 78 -31.79 -2.54 -8.75
N ARG A 79 -32.33 -3.73 -8.48
CA ARG A 79 -32.84 -4.61 -9.54
C ARG A 79 -34.05 -4.00 -10.25
N PRO A 80 -34.21 -4.23 -11.56
CA PRO A 80 -35.38 -3.75 -12.29
C PRO A 80 -36.66 -4.38 -11.73
N THR A 81 -37.71 -3.56 -11.65
CA THR A 81 -39.00 -3.95 -11.06
C THR A 81 -39.65 -5.17 -11.72
N GLU A 82 -39.29 -5.46 -12.98
CA GLU A 82 -39.75 -6.61 -13.75
C GLU A 82 -39.34 -7.95 -13.12
N VAL A 83 -38.11 -8.02 -12.58
CA VAL A 83 -37.58 -9.21 -11.88
C VAL A 83 -38.36 -9.44 -10.58
N GLN A 84 -38.72 -8.36 -9.89
CA GLN A 84 -39.48 -8.43 -8.64
C GLN A 84 -40.92 -8.89 -8.85
N LYS A 85 -41.50 -8.62 -10.03
CA LYS A 85 -42.84 -9.09 -10.43
C LYS A 85 -42.91 -10.60 -10.69
N ARG A 86 -41.77 -11.32 -10.76
CA ARG A 86 -41.67 -12.79 -10.95
C ARG A 86 -42.44 -13.30 -12.18
N LYS A 87 -42.53 -12.48 -13.24
CA LYS A 87 -43.31 -12.81 -14.45
C LYS A 87 -42.51 -13.56 -15.51
N GLN A 88 -41.20 -13.40 -15.53
CA GLN A 88 -40.30 -13.96 -16.53
C GLN A 88 -39.46 -15.10 -15.94
N PHE A 89 -39.20 -16.12 -16.75
CA PHE A 89 -38.32 -17.24 -16.39
C PHE A 89 -36.86 -16.87 -16.66
N GLY A 90 -35.92 -17.42 -15.89
CA GLY A 90 -34.48 -17.25 -16.11
C GLY A 90 -33.80 -16.31 -15.12
N HIS A 91 -34.51 -15.86 -14.08
CA HIS A 91 -33.91 -15.13 -12.97
C HIS A 91 -33.59 -16.08 -11.83
N TRP A 92 -32.30 -16.39 -11.67
CA TRP A 92 -31.78 -17.24 -10.61
C TRP A 92 -31.17 -16.41 -9.48
N GLU A 93 -31.51 -16.74 -8.24
CA GLU A 93 -30.84 -16.22 -7.05
C GLU A 93 -29.93 -17.29 -6.46
N ILE A 94 -28.71 -16.90 -6.12
CA ILE A 94 -27.70 -17.76 -5.51
C ILE A 94 -27.48 -17.28 -4.09
N ASP A 95 -27.57 -18.18 -3.12
CA ASP A 95 -27.30 -17.92 -1.71
C ASP A 95 -26.51 -19.07 -1.08
N THR A 96 -25.84 -18.80 0.03
CA THR A 96 -25.09 -19.80 0.82
C THR A 96 -25.58 -19.81 2.26
N VAL A 97 -26.04 -20.97 2.72
CA VAL A 97 -26.41 -21.18 4.13
C VAL A 97 -25.25 -21.86 4.83
N VAL A 98 -24.70 -21.20 5.85
CA VAL A 98 -23.65 -21.78 6.70
C VAL A 98 -24.31 -22.54 7.84
N GLY A 99 -23.95 -23.82 7.99
CA GLY A 99 -24.41 -24.65 9.10
C GLY A 99 -23.89 -24.21 10.46
N LYS A 100 -24.10 -25.04 11.48
CA LYS A 100 -23.56 -24.79 12.82
C LYS A 100 -22.03 -24.75 12.76
N LYS A 101 -21.44 -23.67 13.27
CA LYS A 101 -19.99 -23.45 13.26
C LYS A 101 -19.27 -24.61 13.96
N SER A 102 -18.56 -25.42 13.19
CA SER A 102 -17.84 -26.61 13.65
C SER A 102 -16.41 -26.58 13.10
N ARG A 103 -15.60 -27.63 13.31
CA ARG A 103 -14.29 -27.70 12.63
C ARG A 103 -14.42 -27.86 11.12
N GLU A 104 -15.55 -28.42 10.68
CA GLU A 104 -15.97 -28.56 9.29
C GLU A 104 -17.22 -27.68 9.14
N ASP A 105 -17.05 -26.46 8.63
CA ASP A 105 -18.16 -25.55 8.36
C ASP A 105 -18.83 -25.99 7.05
N ASP A 106 -19.74 -26.94 7.14
CA ASP A 106 -20.56 -27.37 6.00
C ASP A 106 -21.39 -26.19 5.48
N VAL A 107 -21.22 -25.86 4.20
CA VAL A 107 -21.98 -24.80 3.52
C VAL A 107 -22.94 -25.43 2.52
N LEU A 108 -24.18 -24.94 2.49
CA LEU A 108 -25.18 -25.32 1.50
C LEU A 108 -25.36 -24.18 0.50
N LEU A 109 -25.04 -24.43 -0.76
CA LEU A 109 -25.37 -23.55 -1.87
C LEU A 109 -26.83 -23.77 -2.28
N THR A 110 -27.59 -22.69 -2.39
CA THR A 110 -28.98 -22.72 -2.86
C THR A 110 -29.14 -21.84 -4.10
N LEU A 111 -29.65 -22.43 -5.18
CA LEU A 111 -30.01 -21.75 -6.41
C LEU A 111 -31.53 -21.78 -6.55
N VAL A 112 -32.17 -20.62 -6.58
CA VAL A 112 -33.64 -20.50 -6.64
C VAL A 112 -34.07 -19.71 -7.87
N GLU A 113 -34.88 -20.32 -8.73
CA GLU A 113 -35.51 -19.63 -9.86
C GLU A 113 -36.75 -18.86 -9.38
N ARG A 114 -36.86 -17.57 -9.74
CA ARG A 114 -37.82 -16.66 -9.09
C ARG A 114 -39.29 -16.82 -9.51
N LYS A 115 -39.57 -17.33 -10.72
CA LYS A 115 -40.92 -17.48 -11.26
C LYS A 115 -41.54 -18.81 -10.84
N THR A 116 -40.87 -19.90 -11.15
CA THR A 116 -41.21 -21.30 -10.88
C THR A 116 -41.01 -21.66 -9.41
N ARG A 117 -40.06 -21.00 -8.72
CA ARG A 117 -39.56 -21.39 -7.39
C ARG A 117 -38.83 -22.72 -7.38
N ASP A 118 -38.41 -23.20 -8.54
CA ASP A 118 -37.56 -24.38 -8.63
C ASP A 118 -36.24 -24.10 -7.90
N THR A 119 -35.88 -25.01 -7.00
CA THR A 119 -34.76 -24.85 -6.08
C THR A 119 -33.79 -26.00 -6.24
N ILE A 120 -32.50 -25.68 -6.38
CA ILE A 120 -31.40 -26.64 -6.40
C ILE A 120 -30.54 -26.35 -5.18
N SER A 121 -30.30 -27.38 -4.36
CA SER A 121 -29.49 -27.28 -3.15
C SER A 121 -28.30 -28.25 -3.23
N LYS A 122 -27.08 -27.74 -3.05
CA LYS A 122 -25.84 -28.52 -3.15
C LYS A 122 -24.93 -28.22 -1.97
N LYS A 123 -24.39 -29.26 -1.35
CA LYS A 123 -23.37 -29.12 -0.30
C LYS A 123 -22.04 -28.73 -0.94
N ILE A 124 -21.37 -27.72 -0.40
CA ILE A 124 -20.07 -27.22 -0.87
C ILE A 124 -19.08 -27.13 0.29
N ASP A 125 -17.79 -27.14 -0.03
CA ASP A 125 -16.71 -27.22 0.96
C ASP A 125 -16.50 -25.91 1.73
N GLY A 126 -16.89 -24.77 1.14
CA GLY A 126 -16.73 -23.45 1.75
C GLY A 126 -17.54 -22.36 1.05
N LYS A 127 -17.64 -21.20 1.69
CA LYS A 127 -18.35 -20.01 1.15
C LYS A 127 -17.48 -19.13 0.24
N ASP A 128 -16.29 -19.61 -0.09
CA ASP A 128 -15.33 -18.93 -0.97
C ASP A 128 -15.78 -18.98 -2.44
N PRO A 129 -15.38 -17.99 -3.26
CA PRO A 129 -15.74 -17.94 -4.67
C PRO A 129 -15.31 -19.20 -5.46
N ASP A 130 -14.19 -19.81 -5.10
CA ASP A 130 -13.63 -20.97 -5.79
C ASP A 130 -14.52 -22.22 -5.59
N SER A 131 -14.95 -22.47 -4.35
CA SER A 131 -15.90 -23.53 -4.01
C SER A 131 -17.25 -23.35 -4.72
N VAL A 132 -17.73 -22.11 -4.83
CA VAL A 132 -18.98 -21.79 -5.53
C VAL A 132 -18.85 -22.01 -7.04
N ASP A 133 -17.75 -21.56 -7.67
CA ASP A 133 -17.50 -21.75 -9.10
C ASP A 133 -17.38 -23.24 -9.47
N TYR A 134 -16.68 -24.01 -8.64
CA TYR A 134 -16.58 -25.47 -8.80
C TYR A 134 -17.95 -26.16 -8.66
N ALA A 135 -18.82 -25.65 -7.80
CA ALA A 135 -20.14 -26.22 -7.59
C ALA A 135 -21.13 -25.96 -8.74
N ILE A 136 -20.96 -24.85 -9.47
CA ILE A 136 -21.85 -24.39 -10.56
C ILE A 136 -21.41 -24.93 -11.93
N LYS A 137 -20.11 -25.20 -12.13
CA LYS A 137 -19.60 -25.90 -13.31
C LYS A 137 -20.17 -27.31 -13.46
#